data_AF-A0A817SBJ1-F1
#
_entry.id   AF-A0A817SBJ1-F1
#
_cell.length_a   1.000
_cell.length_b   1.000
_cell.length_c   1.000
_cell.angle_alpha   90.00
_cell.angle_beta   90.00
_cell.angle_gamma   90.00
#
_symmetry.space_group_name_H-M   'P 1'
#
loop_
_entity.id
_entity.type
_entity.pdbx_description
1 polymer ?
#
loop_
_entity_poly.entity_id
_entity_poly.type
_entity_poly.pdbx_seq_one_letter_code
_entity_poly.pdbx_strand_id
1 'polypeptide(L)'
;MSAAIEHSASLFNTFSLLTDNEYDNRILLLTDVHPNQGYLKDKCFDTHIGQLAKQHIYTTFISVSIDLNTQLISSITKHRGANYFSVHDVKSFY
;
A
#
# COMPACT_ATOMS: atom_id res chain seq x y z
N MET A 1 -6.58 5.88 4.02
CA MET A 1 -5.75 4.84 3.38
C MET A 1 -6.47 4.20 2.19
N SER A 2 -7.63 3.54 2.39
CA SER A 2 -8.39 2.89 1.29
C SER A 2 -8.71 3.86 0.15
N ALA A 3 -9.28 5.03 0.44
CA ALA A 3 -9.54 6.06 -0.57
C ALA A 3 -8.28 6.55 -1.32
N ALA A 4 -7.12 6.58 -0.65
CA ALA A 4 -5.86 6.96 -1.30
C ALA A 4 -5.39 5.87 -2.27
N ILE A 5 -5.56 4.60 -1.91
CA ILE A 5 -5.26 3.47 -2.80
C ILE A 5 -6.22 3.46 -3.98
N GLU A 6 -7.52 3.60 -3.74
CA GLU A 6 -8.54 3.65 -4.81
C GLU A 6 -8.27 4.80 -5.78
N HIS A 7 -7.96 5.99 -5.26
CA HIS A 7 -7.60 7.12 -6.09
C HIS A 7 -6.32 6.86 -6.89
N SER A 8 -5.27 6.33 -6.26
CA SER A 8 -4.01 5.98 -6.94
C SER A 8 -4.22 4.92 -8.02
N ALA A 9 -5.03 3.90 -7.74
CA ALA A 9 -5.40 2.86 -8.69
C ALA A 9 -6.14 3.44 -9.91
N SER A 10 -7.01 4.44 -9.68
CA SER A 10 -7.73 5.11 -10.76
C SER A 10 -6.81 5.84 -11.73
N LEU A 11 -5.65 6.34 -11.27
CA LEU A 11 -4.69 7.05 -12.13
C LEU A 11 -4.09 6.13 -13.19
N PHE A 12 -3.90 4.84 -12.90
CA PHE A 12 -3.37 3.91 -13.92
C PHE A 12 -4.36 3.70 -15.09
N ASN A 13 -5.67 3.82 -14.85
CA ASN A 13 -6.68 3.79 -15.92
C ASN A 13 -6.59 5.05 -16.80
N THR A 14 -6.28 6.21 -16.22
CA THR A 14 -6.20 7.49 -16.93
C THR A 14 -5.05 7.54 -17.93
N PHE A 15 -3.93 6.86 -17.63
CA PHE A 15 -2.73 6.89 -18.45
C PHE A 15 -2.55 5.64 -19.33
N SER A 16 -3.56 4.76 -19.43
CA SER A 16 -3.48 3.47 -20.15
C SER A 16 -2.31 2.57 -19.72
N LEU A 17 -1.74 2.82 -18.54
CA LEU A 17 -0.60 2.07 -17.98
C LEU A 17 -0.98 0.65 -17.57
N LEU A 18 -2.28 0.34 -17.52
CA LEU A 18 -2.80 -1.00 -17.18
C LEU A 18 -2.89 -1.95 -18.37
N THR A 19 -2.84 -1.43 -19.59
CA THR A 19 -2.89 -2.26 -20.80
C THR A 19 -1.50 -2.65 -21.30
N ASP A 20 -0.46 -2.06 -20.73
CA ASP A 20 0.92 -2.31 -21.10
C ASP A 20 1.55 -3.33 -20.13
N ASN A 21 1.67 -4.58 -20.59
CA ASN A 21 2.33 -5.65 -19.84
C ASN A 21 3.86 -5.49 -19.82
N GLU A 22 4.42 -4.45 -20.44
CA GLU A 22 5.85 -4.14 -20.37
C GLU A 22 6.28 -3.68 -18.96
N TYR A 23 5.37 -3.07 -18.18
CA TYR A 23 5.70 -2.44 -16.90
C TYR A 23 4.95 -3.03 -15.71
N ASP A 24 5.70 -3.36 -14.67
CA ASP A 24 5.13 -3.65 -13.35
C ASP A 24 4.85 -2.33 -12.62
N ASN A 25 3.57 -2.05 -12.39
CA ASN A 25 3.12 -0.83 -11.74
C ASN A 25 3.23 -0.97 -10.22
N ARG A 26 3.63 0.10 -9.52
CA ARG A 26 3.69 0.08 -8.05
C ARG A 26 3.22 1.38 -7.42
N ILE A 27 2.35 1.27 -6.43
CA ILE A 27 1.92 2.37 -5.56
C ILE A 27 2.82 2.39 -4.33
N LEU A 28 3.49 3.51 -4.07
CA LEU A 28 4.21 3.75 -2.83
C LEU A 28 3.36 4.65 -1.94
N LEU A 29 2.88 4.12 -0.81
CA LEU A 29 2.11 4.88 0.15
C LEU A 29 2.98 5.28 1.35
N LEU A 30 3.26 6.56 1.48
CA LEU A 30 3.97 7.13 2.62
C LEU A 30 2.96 7.64 3.67
N THR A 31 3.09 7.19 4.92
CA THR A 31 2.15 7.54 5.99
C THR A 31 2.84 7.52 7.36
N ASP A 32 2.39 8.34 8.30
CA ASP A 32 2.80 8.29 9.71
C ASP A 32 2.04 7.20 10.50
N VAL A 33 1.20 6.40 9.83
CA VAL A 33 0.41 5.31 10.42
C VAL A 33 -0.46 5.77 11.59
N HIS A 34 -0.88 7.04 11.65
CA HIS A 34 -1.93 7.42 12.60
C HIS A 34 -3.24 6.75 12.16
N PRO A 35 -3.72 5.70 12.85
CA PRO A 35 -4.90 4.98 12.42
C PRO A 35 -6.10 5.77 12.94
N ASN A 36 -6.50 6.80 12.21
CA ASN A 36 -7.77 7.45 12.48
C ASN A 36 -8.87 6.37 12.40
N GLN A 37 -9.67 6.28 13.47
CA GLN A 37 -10.52 5.15 13.84
C GLN A 37 -11.31 4.56 12.65
N GLY A 38 -11.09 3.28 12.32
CA GLY A 38 -11.85 2.55 11.30
C GLY A 38 -11.04 1.60 10.42
N TYR A 39 -9.71 1.76 10.41
CA TYR A 39 -8.83 1.20 9.40
C TYR A 39 -8.68 -0.34 9.36
N LEU A 40 -8.59 -1.01 10.53
CA LEU A 40 -8.30 -2.45 10.61
C LEU A 40 -9.53 -3.36 10.47
N LYS A 41 -10.74 -2.80 10.46
CA LYS A 41 -11.97 -3.59 10.32
C LYS A 41 -12.45 -3.70 8.88
N ASP A 42 -11.79 -3.01 7.96
CA ASP A 42 -12.28 -2.85 6.60
C ASP A 42 -11.77 -4.00 5.72
N LYS A 43 -12.54 -5.11 5.69
CA LYS A 43 -12.27 -6.26 4.79
C LYS A 43 -12.08 -5.83 3.32
N CYS A 44 -12.62 -4.67 2.95
CA CYS A 44 -12.43 -4.07 1.65
C CYS A 44 -10.97 -3.77 1.34
N PHE A 45 -10.17 -3.32 2.32
CA PHE A 45 -8.76 -2.96 2.11
C PHE A 45 -7.90 -4.15 1.65
N ASP A 46 -7.97 -5.27 2.37
CA ASP A 46 -7.27 -6.51 2.04
C ASP A 46 -7.69 -7.04 0.65
N THR A 47 -9.00 -6.99 0.39
CA THR A 47 -9.55 -7.45 -0.89
C THR A 47 -9.05 -6.60 -2.05
N HIS A 48 -8.94 -5.29 -1.85
CA HIS A 48 -8.50 -4.33 -2.86
C HIS A 48 -7.03 -4.53 -3.24
N ILE A 49 -6.14 -4.69 -2.25
CA ILE A 49 -4.71 -4.96 -2.51
C ILE A 49 -4.53 -6.26 -3.30
N GLY A 50 -5.28 -7.30 -2.92
CA GLY A 50 -5.25 -8.57 -3.64
C GLY A 50 -5.76 -8.47 -5.09
N GLN A 51 -6.73 -7.59 -5.37
CA GLN A 51 -7.24 -7.34 -6.72
C GLN A 51 -6.23 -6.57 -7.57
N LEU A 52 -5.61 -5.52 -7.02
CA LEU A 52 -4.57 -4.73 -7.69
C LEU A 52 -3.36 -5.61 -8.08
N ALA A 53 -2.93 -6.50 -7.19
CA ALA A 53 -1.84 -7.42 -7.48
C ALA A 53 -2.12 -8.36 -8.67
N LYS A 54 -3.39 -8.73 -8.91
CA LYS A 54 -3.79 -9.52 -10.10
C LYS A 54 -3.74 -8.70 -11.39
N GLN A 55 -3.77 -7.38 -11.29
CA GLN A 55 -3.65 -6.43 -12.39
C GLN A 55 -2.21 -5.94 -12.58
N HIS A 56 -1.21 -6.60 -11.99
CA HIS A 56 0.19 -6.17 -12.01
C HIS A 56 0.42 -4.78 -11.38
N ILE A 57 -0.45 -4.39 -10.44
CA ILE A 57 -0.30 -3.18 -9.63
C ILE A 57 0.06 -3.61 -8.20
N TYR A 58 1.33 -3.44 -7.86
CA TYR A 58 1.87 -3.77 -6.55
C TYR A 58 1.78 -2.59 -5.58
N THR A 59 1.89 -2.88 -4.28
CA THR A 59 1.79 -1.82 -3.26
C THR A 59 2.92 -1.94 -2.26
N THR A 60 3.57 -0.81 -1.94
CA THR A 60 4.51 -0.70 -0.83
C THR A 60 3.99 0.33 0.15
N PHE A 61 3.88 -0.06 1.41
CA PHE A 61 3.54 0.83 2.51
C PHE A 61 4.81 1.24 3.23
N ILE A 62 5.08 2.54 3.26
CA ILE A 62 6.21 3.13 3.96
C ILE A 62 5.64 3.92 5.12
N SER A 63 5.92 3.46 6.33
CA SER A 63 5.53 4.12 7.55
C SER A 63 6.65 4.99 8.10
N VAL A 64 6.33 6.20 8.53
CA VAL A 64 7.28 7.11 9.20
C VAL A 64 6.74 7.37 10.59
N SER A 65 7.02 6.45 11.50
CA SER A 65 6.52 6.50 12.87
C SER A 65 7.46 5.77 13.83
N ILE A 66 7.40 6.17 15.09
CA ILE A 66 8.10 5.49 16.18
C ILE A 66 7.34 4.21 16.55
N ASP A 67 6.01 4.24 16.45
CA ASP A 67 5.13 3.14 16.85
C ASP A 67 4.76 2.25 15.65
N LEU A 68 4.97 0.94 15.85
CA LEU A 68 4.72 -0.11 14.86
C LEU A 68 3.40 -0.83 15.17
N ASN A 69 2.48 -0.86 14.20
CA ASN A 69 1.27 -1.67 14.30
C ASN A 69 1.46 -3.05 13.63
N THR A 70 1.83 -4.07 14.41
CA THR A 70 2.14 -5.42 13.90
C THR A 70 0.95 -6.13 13.24
N GLN A 71 -0.28 -5.86 13.69
CA GLN A 71 -1.50 -6.43 13.09
C GLN A 71 -1.70 -5.90 11.67
N LEU A 72 -1.50 -4.59 11.49
CA LEU A 72 -1.59 -3.96 10.17
C LEU A 72 -0.58 -4.55 9.20
N ILE A 73 0.67 -4.70 9.64
CA ILE A 73 1.76 -5.24 8.83
C ILE A 73 1.42 -6.63 8.36
N SER A 74 1.02 -7.50 9.28
CA SER A 74 0.62 -8.87 8.97
C SER A 74 -0.55 -8.91 7.97
N SER A 75 -1.52 -8.00 8.12
CA SER A 75 -2.63 -7.90 7.16
C SER A 75 -2.19 -7.48 5.77
N ILE A 76 -1.20 -6.59 5.66
CA ILE A 76 -0.65 -6.13 4.37
C ILE A 76 0.21 -7.23 3.73
N THR A 77 1.18 -7.77 4.47
CA THR A 77 2.22 -8.66 3.93
C THR A 77 1.72 -10.05 3.56
N LYS A 78 0.49 -10.41 3.94
CA LYS A 78 -0.16 -11.67 3.49
C LYS A 78 -0.51 -11.66 2.00
N HIS A 79 -0.57 -10.49 1.37
CA HIS A 79 -0.91 -10.36 -0.04
C HIS A 79 0.34 -10.38 -0.92
N ARG A 80 0.36 -11.27 -1.93
CA ARG A 80 1.45 -11.34 -2.91
C ARG A 80 1.60 -9.98 -3.61
N GLY A 81 2.82 -9.43 -3.61
CA GLY A 81 3.12 -8.14 -4.23
C GLY A 81 2.89 -6.92 -3.32
N ALA A 82 2.44 -7.13 -2.08
CA ALA A 82 2.34 -6.09 -1.06
C ALA A 82 3.52 -6.15 -0.09
N ASN A 83 4.19 -5.01 0.08
CA ASN A 83 5.34 -4.87 0.99
C ASN A 83 5.05 -3.81 2.06
N TYR A 84 5.67 -3.95 3.22
CA TYR A 84 5.66 -2.93 4.27
C TYR A 84 7.08 -2.62 4.71
N PHE A 85 7.39 -1.35 4.86
CA PHE A 85 8.65 -0.83 5.37
C PHE A 85 8.36 0.26 6.41
N SER A 86 9.21 0.36 7.44
CA SER A 86 9.09 1.38 8.46
C SER A 86 10.39 2.12 8.67
N VAL A 87 10.27 3.44 8.75
CA VAL A 87 11.33 4.40 8.99
C VAL A 87 11.15 4.90 10.41
N HIS A 88 12.00 4.40 11.31
CA HIS A 88 11.94 4.69 12.75
C HIS A 88 12.93 5.76 13.21
N ASP A 89 13.92 6.13 12.38
CA ASP A 89 14.92 7.16 12.68
C ASP A 89 15.42 7.78 11.36
N VAL A 90 15.71 9.09 11.39
CA VAL A 90 16.33 9.86 10.31
C VAL A 90 17.72 9.31 9.98
N LYS A 91 18.40 8.67 10.96
CA LYS A 91 19.73 8.08 10.76
C LYS A 91 19.76 6.90 9.78
N SER A 92 18.63 6.28 9.51
CA SER A 92 18.52 5.16 8.56
C SER A 92 18.60 5.59 7.08
N PHE A 93 18.64 6.89 6.80
CA PHE A 93 18.73 7.45 5.44
C PHE A 93 20.17 7.70 4.96
N TYR A 94 21.19 7.53 5.81
CA TYR A 94 22.61 7.74 5.47
C TYR A 94 23.38 6.44 5.28
#